data_AF-A0A1D7Y5Y8-F1
#
_entry.id   AF-A0A1D7Y5Y8-F1
#
_cell.length_a   1.000
_cell.length_b   1.000
_cell.length_c   1.000
_cell.angle_alpha   90.00
_cell.angle_beta   90.00
_cell.angle_gamma   90.00
#
_symmetry.space_group_name_H-M   'P 1'
#
loop_
_entity.id
_entity.type
_entity.pdbx_description
1 polymer ?
#
loop_
_entity_poly.entity_id
_entity_poly.type
_entity_poly.pdbx_seq_one_letter_code
_entity_poly.pdbx_strand_id
1 'polypeptide(L)'
;MGASTVWTALQLADDDFTNADVAEFHRLMAEIVVVCKAIGELHTPGGEWAPTASGLLEQFEESMQVTANISRQLNRTRRGIRRITERARTRRGDGHGGRCDHTW
;
A
#
# COMPACT_ATOMS: atom_id res chain seq x y z
N MET A 1 8.29 -5.69 22.72
CA MET A 1 7.95 -4.27 22.53
C MET A 1 7.83 -4.00 21.04
N GLY A 2 6.63 -4.17 20.47
CA GLY A 2 6.34 -3.80 19.08
C GLY A 2 5.50 -2.53 19.09
N ALA A 3 6.13 -1.38 18.84
CA ALA A 3 5.39 -0.14 18.68
C ALA A 3 4.55 -0.23 17.40
N SER A 4 3.24 -0.40 17.59
CA SER A 4 2.25 -0.39 16.52
C SER A 4 2.39 0.91 15.72
N THR A 5 2.93 0.80 14.51
CA THR A 5 3.33 1.92 13.63
C THR A 5 2.12 2.63 12.98
N VAL A 6 0.93 2.50 13.57
CA VAL A 6 -0.32 3.03 13.03
C VAL A 6 -0.67 4.41 13.61
N TRP A 7 0.05 4.87 14.64
CA TRP A 7 -0.26 6.13 15.35
C TRP A 7 -0.04 7.42 14.56
N THR A 8 0.66 7.40 13.43
CA THR A 8 1.04 8.63 12.72
C THR A 8 0.02 9.10 11.69
N ALA A 9 -1.04 8.33 11.40
CA ALA A 9 -2.20 8.81 10.65
C ALA A 9 -3.16 9.61 11.56
N LEU A 10 -3.08 9.43 12.89
CA LEU A 10 -4.06 9.95 13.85
C LEU A 10 -4.01 11.48 14.09
N GLN A 11 -3.17 12.21 13.38
CA GLN A 11 -3.03 13.66 13.54
C GLN A 11 -3.28 14.46 12.26
N LEU A 12 -3.34 13.84 11.07
CA LEU A 12 -3.64 14.56 9.83
C LEU A 12 -5.15 14.80 9.72
N ALA A 13 -5.53 15.96 9.22
CA ALA A 13 -6.91 16.27 8.85
C ALA A 13 -7.12 16.02 7.35
N ASP A 14 -8.38 15.90 6.93
CA ASP A 14 -8.71 15.58 5.53
C ASP A 14 -8.21 16.66 4.56
N ASP A 15 -8.14 17.92 5.00
CA ASP A 15 -7.64 19.07 4.24
C ASP A 15 -6.11 19.06 4.03
N ASP A 16 -5.36 18.26 4.79
CA ASP A 16 -3.92 18.05 4.56
C ASP A 16 -3.67 17.23 3.26
N PHE A 17 -4.69 16.54 2.74
CA PHE A 17 -4.61 15.72 1.52
C PHE A 17 -5.12 16.47 0.30
N THR A 18 -4.38 16.37 -0.80
CA THR A 18 -4.82 16.92 -2.09
C THR A 18 -5.68 15.90 -2.84
N ASN A 19 -6.47 16.35 -3.81
CA ASN A 19 -7.18 15.46 -4.73
C ASN A 19 -6.24 14.48 -5.46
N ALA A 20 -4.99 14.89 -5.73
CA ALA A 20 -3.98 14.02 -6.34
C ALA A 20 -3.54 12.91 -5.38
N ASP A 21 -3.41 13.18 -4.08
CA ASP A 21 -3.09 12.17 -3.07
C ASP A 21 -4.21 11.14 -2.94
N VAL A 22 -5.47 11.60 -2.94
CA VAL A 22 -6.65 10.73 -2.89
C VAL A 22 -6.74 9.86 -4.15
N ALA A 23 -6.53 10.44 -5.33
CA ALA A 23 -6.50 9.70 -6.58
C ALA A 23 -5.37 8.65 -6.60
N GLU A 24 -4.17 8.99 -6.10
CA GLU A 24 -3.07 8.03 -5.97
C GLU A 24 -3.43 6.90 -5.00
N PHE A 25 -4.04 7.20 -3.86
CA PHE A 25 -4.51 6.19 -2.92
C PHE A 25 -5.51 5.21 -3.56
N HIS A 26 -6.54 5.73 -4.24
CA HIS A 26 -7.52 4.90 -4.96
C HIS A 26 -6.86 4.02 -6.02
N ARG A 27 -5.89 4.57 -6.77
CA ARG A 27 -5.13 3.81 -7.76
C ARG A 27 -4.34 2.67 -7.12
N LEU A 28 -3.65 2.93 -6.01
CA LEU A 28 -2.89 1.91 -5.27
C LEU A 28 -3.80 0.78 -4.74
N MET A 29 -4.97 1.13 -4.22
CA MET A 29 -5.95 0.14 -3.74
C MET A 29 -6.52 -0.68 -4.91
N ALA A 30 -6.84 -0.04 -6.03
CA ALA A 30 -7.30 -0.72 -7.23
C ALA A 30 -6.25 -1.71 -7.77
N GLU A 31 -4.97 -1.33 -7.79
CA GLU A 31 -3.88 -2.23 -8.21
C GLU A 31 -3.79 -3.49 -7.36
N ILE A 32 -3.96 -3.40 -6.04
CA ILE A 32 -4.00 -4.60 -5.18
C ILE A 32 -5.14 -5.51 -5.61
N VAL A 33 -6.34 -4.96 -5.77
CA VAL A 33 -7.53 -5.75 -6.12
C VAL A 33 -7.35 -6.43 -7.48
N VAL A 34 -6.79 -5.73 -8.46
CA VAL A 34 -6.50 -6.30 -9.79
C VAL A 34 -5.53 -7.47 -9.70
N VAL A 35 -4.44 -7.34 -8.94
CA VAL A 35 -3.45 -8.42 -8.78
C VAL A 35 -4.06 -9.62 -8.06
N CYS A 36 -4.79 -9.40 -6.96
CA CYS A 36 -5.45 -10.47 -6.23
C CYS A 36 -6.51 -11.18 -7.08
N LYS A 37 -7.26 -10.43 -7.89
CA LYS A 37 -8.25 -10.98 -8.83
C LYS A 37 -7.57 -11.88 -9.87
N ALA A 38 -6.50 -11.40 -10.51
CA ALA A 38 -5.76 -12.18 -11.51
C ALA A 38 -5.17 -13.47 -10.92
N ILE A 39 -4.64 -13.42 -9.69
CA ILE A 39 -4.18 -14.62 -8.97
C ILE A 39 -5.34 -15.58 -8.71
N GLY A 40 -6.50 -15.06 -8.28
CA GLY A 40 -7.67 -15.88 -8.00
C GLY A 40 -8.26 -16.54 -9.25
N GLU A 41 -8.29 -15.83 -10.38
CA GLU A 41 -8.73 -16.37 -11.67
C GLU A 41 -7.81 -17.49 -12.16
N LEU A 42 -6.50 -17.36 -11.94
CA LEU A 42 -5.52 -18.35 -12.39
C LEU A 42 -5.45 -19.58 -11.50
N HIS A 43 -5.40 -19.40 -10.18
CA HIS A 43 -5.10 -20.48 -9.23
C HIS A 43 -6.29 -20.92 -8.38
N THR A 44 -7.45 -20.26 -8.47
CA THR A 44 -8.66 -20.65 -7.70
C THR A 44 -9.97 -20.56 -8.50
N PRO A 45 -10.05 -21.05 -9.75
CA PRO A 45 -11.25 -20.90 -10.59
C PRO A 45 -12.52 -21.55 -10.00
N GLY A 46 -12.36 -22.55 -9.11
CA GLY A 46 -13.46 -23.22 -8.40
C GLY A 46 -13.56 -22.87 -6.90
N GLY A 47 -12.81 -21.88 -6.42
CA GLY A 47 -12.72 -21.55 -4.99
C GLY A 47 -11.75 -22.42 -4.17
N GLU A 48 -11.14 -23.42 -4.81
CA GLU A 48 -10.06 -24.23 -4.23
C GLU A 48 -8.74 -23.97 -4.98
N TRP A 49 -7.62 -24.20 -4.30
CA TRP A 49 -6.30 -24.08 -4.90
C TRP A 49 -6.13 -25.11 -6.02
N ALA A 50 -5.98 -24.61 -7.24
CA ALA A 50 -5.76 -25.38 -8.46
C ALA A 50 -4.43 -24.93 -9.07
N PRO A 51 -3.31 -25.62 -8.75
CA PRO A 51 -2.02 -25.27 -9.32
C PRO A 51 -1.98 -25.58 -10.81
N THR A 52 -1.18 -24.81 -11.53
CA THR A 52 -0.96 -24.99 -12.97
C THR A 52 0.10 -26.06 -13.24
N ALA A 53 1.02 -26.28 -12.30
CA ALA A 53 2.05 -27.30 -12.40
C ALA A 53 1.54 -28.70 -12.06
N SER A 54 2.07 -29.71 -12.75
CA SER A 54 1.70 -31.12 -12.55
C SER A 54 2.53 -31.81 -11.47
N GLY A 55 3.77 -31.38 -11.24
CA GLY A 55 4.68 -31.96 -10.24
C GLY A 55 4.60 -31.29 -8.87
N LEU A 56 4.64 -32.06 -7.78
CA LEU A 56 4.52 -31.52 -6.41
C LEU A 56 5.59 -30.46 -6.07
N LEU A 57 6.85 -30.66 -6.49
CA LEU A 57 7.93 -29.68 -6.25
C LEU A 57 7.68 -28.37 -7.01
N GLU A 58 7.18 -28.47 -8.23
CA GLU A 58 6.83 -27.30 -9.06
C GLU A 58 5.62 -26.56 -8.47
N GLN A 59 4.65 -27.26 -7.90
CA GLN A 59 3.53 -26.65 -7.18
C GLN A 59 3.99 -25.89 -5.92
N PHE A 60 4.98 -26.41 -5.20
CA PHE A 60 5.61 -25.68 -4.10
C PHE A 60 6.29 -24.39 -4.59
N GLU A 61 7.06 -24.47 -5.68
CA GLU A 61 7.67 -23.28 -6.29
C GLU A 61 6.62 -22.26 -6.78
N GLU A 62 5.55 -22.73 -7.42
CA GLU A 62 4.42 -21.93 -7.86
C GLU A 62 3.77 -21.17 -6.69
N SER A 63 3.47 -21.86 -5.58
CA SER A 63 2.89 -21.23 -4.38
C SER A 63 3.83 -20.20 -3.72
N MET A 64 5.13 -20.47 -3.69
CA MET A 64 6.15 -19.53 -3.23
C MET A 64 6.17 -18.28 -4.11
N GLN A 65 6.07 -18.45 -5.43
CA GLN A 65 6.07 -17.36 -6.38
C GLN A 65 4.81 -16.49 -6.26
N VAL A 66 3.63 -17.11 -6.09
CA VAL A 66 2.36 -16.39 -5.82
C VAL A 66 2.48 -15.57 -4.52
N THR A 67 2.97 -16.17 -3.45
CA THR A 67 3.17 -15.49 -2.16
C THR A 67 4.14 -14.31 -2.30
N ALA A 68 5.24 -14.50 -3.04
CA ALA A 68 6.20 -13.44 -3.31
C ALA A 68 5.59 -12.30 -4.14
N ASN A 69 4.76 -12.60 -5.13
CA ASN A 69 4.03 -11.61 -5.94
C ASN A 69 3.09 -10.75 -5.09
N ILE A 70 2.28 -11.38 -4.24
CA ILE A 70 1.37 -10.68 -3.32
C ILE A 70 2.19 -9.78 -2.38
N SER A 71 3.25 -10.31 -1.79
CA SER A 71 4.12 -9.58 -0.88
C SER A 71 4.76 -8.36 -1.54
N ARG A 72 5.23 -8.49 -2.79
CA ARG A 72 5.77 -7.38 -3.58
C ARG A 72 4.72 -6.30 -3.80
N GLN A 73 3.49 -6.67 -4.17
CA GLN A 73 2.42 -5.70 -4.42
C GLN A 73 1.97 -4.99 -3.13
N LEU A 74 1.85 -5.70 -2.01
CA LEU A 74 1.55 -5.11 -0.71
C LEU A 74 2.65 -4.13 -0.27
N ASN A 75 3.91 -4.50 -0.44
CA ASN A 75 5.04 -3.64 -0.08
C ASN A 75 5.13 -2.38 -0.96
N ARG A 76 4.79 -2.49 -2.26
CA ARG A 76 4.68 -1.33 -3.15
C ARG A 76 3.57 -0.39 -2.67
N THR A 77 2.40 -0.94 -2.36
CA THR A 77 1.25 -0.15 -1.91
C THR A 77 1.50 0.54 -0.58
N ARG A 78 2.06 -0.17 0.41
CA ARG A 78 2.46 0.41 1.71
C ARG A 78 3.44 1.57 1.53
N ARG A 79 4.43 1.41 0.63
CA ARG A 79 5.37 2.50 0.31
C ARG A 79 4.67 3.70 -0.34
N GLY A 80 3.73 3.46 -1.24
CA GLY A 80 2.91 4.52 -1.85
C GLY A 80 2.08 5.29 -0.81
N ILE A 81 1.34 4.57 0.04
CA ILE A 81 0.56 5.16 1.14
C ILE A 81 1.45 5.96 2.08
N ARG A 82 2.62 5.43 2.44
CA ARG A 82 3.58 6.14 3.28
C ARG A 82 4.01 7.47 2.65
N ARG A 83 4.35 7.49 1.36
CA ARG A 83 4.71 8.73 0.64
C ARG A 83 3.57 9.74 0.64
N ILE A 84 2.33 9.28 0.41
CA ILE A 84 1.13 10.13 0.49
C ILE A 84 1.05 10.81 1.87
N THR A 85 1.18 10.03 2.95
CA THR A 85 1.13 10.57 4.31
C THR A 85 2.31 11.48 4.66
N GLU A 86 3.50 11.21 4.13
CA GLU A 86 4.68 12.06 4.31
C GLU A 86 4.48 13.42 3.62
N ARG A 87 3.94 13.45 2.39
CA ARG A 87 3.60 14.71 1.70
C ARG A 87 2.55 15.54 2.46
N ALA A 88 1.52 14.89 3.00
CA ALA A 88 0.50 15.55 3.81
C ALA A 88 1.11 16.20 5.07
N ARG A 89 2.00 15.48 5.77
CA ARG A 89 2.71 16.03 6.94
C ARG A 89 3.58 17.24 6.58
N THR A 90 4.31 17.18 5.46
CA THR A 90 5.14 18.30 5.00
C THR A 90 4.29 19.54 4.76
N ARG A 91 3.18 19.43 4.02
CA ARG A 91 2.29 20.57 3.75
C ARG A 91 1.73 21.19 5.03
N ARG A 92 1.36 20.37 6.01
CA ARG A 92 0.90 20.85 7.31
C ARG A 92 1.99 21.60 8.08
N GLY A 93 3.22 21.08 8.07
CA GLY A 93 4.38 21.72 8.71
C GLY A 93 4.73 23.06 8.06
N ASP A 94 4.71 23.11 6.73
CA ASP A 94 4.97 24.33 5.95
C ASP A 94 3.86 25.38 6.15
N GLY A 95 2.61 24.95 6.30
CA GLY A 95 1.47 25.83 6.63
C GLY A 95 1.54 26.49 8.00
N HIS A 96 2.29 25.93 8.95
CA HIS A 96 2.55 26.53 10.27
C HIS A 96 3.87 27.32 10.36
N GLY A 97 4.74 27.25 9.35
CA GLY A 97 6.02 27.98 9.30
C GLY A 97 5.94 29.45 8.84
N GLY A 98 4.73 29.96 8.56
CA GLY A 98 4.50 31.33 8.07
C GLY A 98 4.60 32.45 9.10
N ARG A 99 5.07 32.19 10.33
CA ARG A 99 5.45 33.25 11.27
C ARG A 99 6.91 33.08 11.68
N CYS A 100 7.79 33.47 10.76
CA CYS A 100 9.09 34.01 11.16
C CYS A 100 8.83 35.29 11.98
N ASP A 101 8.59 35.16 13.28
CA ASP A 101 8.80 36.28 14.19
C ASP A 101 10.32 36.46 14.32
N HIS A 102 10.85 37.32 13.46
CA HIS A 102 12.03 38.08 13.78
C HIS A 102 11.67 38.98 14.98
N THR A 103 12.06 38.56 16.17
CA THR A 103 12.22 39.48 17.30
C THR A 103 13.61 39.32 17.88
N TRP A 104 14.45 40.26 17.42
CA TRP A 104 15.65 40.85 18.03
C TRP A 104 16.81 39.94 18.46
#